data_AF-A0A533BJ75-F1
#
_entry.id   AF-A0A533BJ75-F1
#
_cell.length_a   1.000
_cell.length_b   1.000
_cell.length_c   1.000
_cell.angle_alpha   90.00
_cell.angle_beta   90.00
_cell.angle_gamma   90.00
#
_symmetry.space_group_name_H-M   'P 1'
#
loop_
_entity.id
_entity.type
_entity.pdbx_description
1 polymer ?
#
loop_
_entity_poly.entity_id
_entity_poly.type
_entity_poly.pdbx_seq_one_letter_code
_entity_poly.pdbx_strand_id
1 'polypeptide(L)'
;MPLDRETLDQIETLFLEKSVTPFDEDYNTFVESLSFSRTRFDDVEPTELKRAWTNFLHGAFESNTSWEWPCNVGMAKWYSTHEKPLHAIAVYEHLLREIHRRGLNEAEGEYCGELQEWLQRLFHLCQRQGLTERALHVAGLIGDFQEEGVIDHADYAEVIASIPTLRRREAREYIEKERAEADRHYREDFADLITKLHDDTKRCLVQAEVMSAVSIRHIDPSAAPLCWSLAIESEFHHRVYEVRKHRLDGILGETRRPKGRRTCGIGQMLVLVKETCSDPIKRPLVEREIPAWRKLLAVPDIVETLNVIKEHRDQIAHVTERGMYTQARCSEFVRRIRESGWIINFMQAIQPAS
;
A
#
# COMPACT_ATOMS: atom_id res chain seq x y z
N MET A 1 15.32 22.65 -26.78
CA MET A 1 16.59 23.42 -26.78
C MET A 1 17.74 22.43 -27.02
N PRO A 2 18.70 22.69 -27.92
CA PRO A 2 19.76 21.72 -28.26
C PRO A 2 20.58 21.23 -27.05
N LEU A 3 20.80 22.11 -26.07
CA LEU A 3 21.61 21.84 -24.88
C LEU A 3 21.00 20.80 -23.92
N ASP A 4 19.67 20.78 -23.74
CA ASP A 4 19.02 19.82 -22.82
C ASP A 4 19.13 18.40 -23.35
N ARG A 5 18.99 18.20 -24.66
CA ARG A 5 19.13 16.89 -25.30
C ARG A 5 20.55 16.35 -25.15
N GLU A 6 21.55 17.16 -25.49
CA GLU A 6 22.96 16.78 -25.34
C GLU A 6 23.30 16.42 -23.89
N THR A 7 22.74 17.14 -22.92
CA THR A 7 22.93 16.86 -21.49
C THR A 7 22.24 15.56 -21.07
N LEU A 8 21.01 15.29 -21.54
CA LEU A 8 20.32 14.03 -21.27
C LEU A 8 21.06 12.83 -21.88
N ASP A 9 21.61 12.96 -23.09
CA ASP A 9 22.42 11.93 -23.74
C ASP A 9 23.71 11.64 -22.95
N GLN A 10 24.34 12.68 -22.36
CA GLN A 10 25.50 12.52 -21.48
C GLN A 10 25.15 11.83 -20.16
N ILE A 11 24.01 12.17 -19.55
CA ILE A 11 23.51 11.49 -18.34
C ILE A 11 23.25 10.01 -18.65
N GLU A 12 22.62 9.70 -19.77
CA GLU A 12 22.35 8.33 -20.20
C GLU A 12 23.64 7.55 -20.43
N THR A 13 24.62 8.14 -21.13
CA THR A 13 25.94 7.54 -21.33
C THR A 13 26.62 7.22 -20.00
N LEU A 14 26.63 8.20 -19.08
CA LEU A 14 27.21 8.01 -17.74
C LEU A 14 26.45 6.94 -16.94
N PHE A 15 25.13 6.86 -17.10
CA PHE A 15 24.32 5.82 -16.49
C PHE A 15 24.64 4.43 -17.06
N LEU A 16 24.83 4.29 -18.37
CA LEU A 16 25.23 3.01 -18.97
C LEU A 16 26.60 2.53 -18.48
N GLU A 17 27.49 3.45 -18.13
CA GLU A 17 28.82 3.11 -17.58
C GLU A 17 28.76 2.69 -16.10
N LYS A 18 27.91 3.32 -15.30
CA LYS A 18 27.91 3.17 -13.84
C LYS A 18 26.74 2.36 -13.28
N SER A 19 25.57 2.45 -13.90
CA SER A 19 24.30 1.86 -13.45
C SER A 19 23.93 2.18 -12.01
N VAL A 20 24.17 3.43 -11.57
CA VAL A 20 23.98 3.87 -10.19
C VAL A 20 22.65 4.61 -10.02
N THR A 21 21.81 4.11 -9.10
CA THR A 21 20.52 4.72 -8.71
C THR A 21 20.40 4.73 -7.18
N PRO A 22 20.15 5.89 -6.52
CA PRO A 22 20.04 7.24 -7.08
C PRO A 22 21.36 7.72 -7.70
N PHE A 23 21.29 8.69 -8.60
CA PHE A 23 22.47 9.34 -9.17
C PHE A 23 23.39 9.92 -8.08
N ASP A 24 24.69 9.66 -8.22
CA ASP A 24 25.76 10.15 -7.32
C ASP A 24 26.23 11.57 -7.69
N GLU A 25 27.27 12.06 -7.01
CA GLU A 25 27.79 13.43 -7.17
C GLU A 25 28.25 13.75 -8.60
N ASP A 26 28.67 12.75 -9.38
CA ASP A 26 29.17 12.96 -10.74
C ASP A 26 28.06 13.36 -11.71
N TYR A 27 26.79 13.10 -11.35
CA TYR A 27 25.63 13.54 -12.13
C TYR A 27 25.23 14.98 -11.82
N ASN A 28 25.65 15.55 -10.68
CA ASN A 28 25.12 16.84 -10.18
C ASN A 28 25.25 17.96 -11.22
N THR A 29 26.43 18.09 -11.83
CA THR A 29 26.70 19.15 -12.82
C THR A 29 25.77 19.04 -14.03
N PHE A 30 25.54 17.82 -14.51
CA PHE A 30 24.67 17.58 -15.66
C PHE A 30 23.21 17.85 -15.27
N VAL A 31 22.73 17.27 -14.17
CA VAL A 31 21.34 17.44 -13.74
C VAL A 31 21.02 18.92 -13.48
N GLU A 32 21.88 19.66 -12.79
CA GLU A 32 21.70 21.09 -12.51
C GLU A 32 21.75 21.98 -13.76
N SER A 33 22.40 21.53 -14.84
CA SER A 33 22.44 22.24 -16.11
C SER A 33 21.14 22.15 -16.91
N LEU A 34 20.31 21.13 -16.66
CA LEU A 34 19.03 20.96 -17.35
C LEU A 34 18.10 22.14 -17.09
N SER A 35 17.40 22.60 -18.14
CA SER A 35 16.41 23.67 -18.03
C SER A 35 15.27 23.28 -17.07
N PHE A 36 14.92 22.00 -16.99
CA PHE A 36 13.95 21.47 -16.04
C PHE A 36 14.35 21.79 -14.59
N SER A 37 15.59 21.50 -14.19
CA SER A 37 16.12 21.74 -12.83
C SER A 37 16.08 23.19 -12.38
N ARG A 38 16.03 24.12 -13.34
CA ARG A 38 16.00 25.57 -13.12
C ARG A 38 14.58 26.14 -13.12
N THR A 39 13.59 25.32 -13.50
CA THR A 39 12.19 25.73 -13.56
C THR A 39 11.66 25.93 -12.14
N ARG A 40 10.95 27.04 -11.90
CA ARG A 40 10.26 27.28 -10.63
C ARG A 40 8.84 26.75 -10.73
N PHE A 41 8.46 25.88 -9.79
CA PHE A 41 7.12 25.28 -9.74
C PHE A 41 6.23 25.88 -8.64
N ASP A 42 6.70 26.92 -7.95
CA ASP A 42 6.05 27.47 -6.74
C ASP A 42 4.62 27.98 -7.01
N ASP A 43 4.35 28.46 -8.23
CA ASP A 43 3.04 29.00 -8.66
C ASP A 43 2.40 28.21 -9.81
N VAL A 44 2.88 27.00 -10.10
CA VAL A 44 2.43 26.21 -11.25
C VAL A 44 1.16 25.44 -10.91
N GLU A 45 0.17 25.49 -11.82
CA GLU A 45 -1.09 24.79 -11.65
C GLU A 45 -0.88 23.27 -11.50
N PRO A 46 -1.68 22.57 -10.67
CA PRO A 46 -1.51 21.13 -10.49
C PRO A 46 -1.63 20.33 -11.80
N THR A 47 -2.36 20.79 -12.81
CA THR A 47 -2.43 20.08 -14.09
C THR A 47 -1.15 20.24 -14.93
N GLU A 48 -0.46 21.36 -14.78
CA GLU A 48 0.77 21.70 -15.49
C GLU A 48 1.96 20.96 -14.90
N LEU A 49 2.08 20.93 -13.57
CA LEU A 49 3.12 20.16 -12.89
C LEU A 49 3.01 18.66 -13.23
N LYS A 50 1.79 18.13 -13.41
CA LYS A 50 1.55 16.76 -13.87
C LYS A 50 2.29 16.46 -15.18
N ARG A 51 2.30 17.43 -16.11
CA ARG A 51 2.83 17.28 -17.47
C ARG A 51 4.21 17.87 -17.65
N ALA A 52 4.77 18.52 -16.62
CA ALA A 52 6.00 19.29 -16.73
C ALA A 52 7.17 18.47 -17.26
N TRP A 53 7.41 17.27 -16.72
CA TRP A 53 8.48 16.41 -17.20
C TRP A 53 8.24 15.90 -18.63
N THR A 54 7.00 15.50 -18.94
CA THR A 54 6.62 15.09 -20.30
C THR A 54 6.84 16.21 -21.32
N ASN A 55 6.47 17.45 -20.96
CA ASN A 55 6.67 18.62 -21.81
C ASN A 55 8.15 18.96 -21.98
N PHE A 56 8.95 18.81 -20.92
CA PHE A 56 10.39 18.96 -20.98
C PHE A 56 11.03 17.94 -21.94
N LEU A 57 10.70 16.65 -21.80
CA LEU A 57 11.19 15.61 -22.69
C LEU A 57 10.76 15.87 -24.14
N HIS A 58 9.52 16.28 -24.37
CA HIS A 58 9.04 16.68 -25.70
C HIS A 58 9.83 17.87 -26.26
N GLY A 59 10.16 18.87 -25.43
CA GLY A 59 11.00 20.00 -25.85
C GLY A 59 12.48 19.64 -26.13
N ALA A 60 12.97 18.54 -25.56
CA ALA A 60 14.32 18.02 -25.78
C ALA A 60 14.39 17.08 -27.00
N PHE A 61 13.41 16.17 -27.15
CA PHE A 61 13.37 15.14 -28.19
C PHE A 61 12.30 15.37 -29.26
N GLU A 62 11.83 16.61 -29.38
CA GLU A 62 10.81 17.11 -30.33
C GLU A 62 9.45 16.43 -30.23
N SER A 63 9.32 15.20 -30.71
CA SER A 63 8.06 14.43 -30.69
C SER A 63 8.07 13.27 -29.70
N ASN A 64 9.25 12.87 -29.22
CA ASN A 64 9.41 11.73 -28.34
C ASN A 64 9.35 12.15 -26.87
N THR A 65 8.65 11.37 -26.06
CA THR A 65 8.65 11.48 -24.59
C THR A 65 9.38 10.30 -23.97
N SER A 66 10.13 9.56 -24.78
CA SER A 66 10.85 8.35 -24.38
C SER A 66 12.26 8.74 -24.03
N TRP A 67 12.58 8.65 -22.74
CA TRP A 67 13.95 8.64 -22.24
C TRP A 67 14.12 7.35 -21.42
N GLU A 68 15.34 6.87 -21.26
CA GLU A 68 15.59 5.59 -20.60
C GLU A 68 15.00 5.54 -19.19
N TRP A 69 14.26 4.48 -18.90
CA TRP A 69 13.51 4.36 -17.64
C TRP A 69 14.42 4.42 -16.40
N PRO A 70 15.55 3.70 -16.35
CA PRO A 70 16.50 3.83 -15.24
C PRO A 70 16.96 5.26 -15.02
N CYS A 71 17.15 6.02 -16.09
CA CYS A 71 17.57 7.41 -16.00
C CYS A 71 16.46 8.32 -15.45
N ASN A 72 15.20 8.08 -15.83
CA ASN A 72 14.05 8.76 -15.22
C ASN A 72 13.94 8.46 -13.71
N VAL A 73 14.17 7.21 -13.30
CA VAL A 73 14.15 6.81 -11.87
C VAL A 73 15.29 7.49 -11.10
N GLY A 74 16.50 7.44 -11.64
CA GLY A 74 17.67 8.13 -11.09
C GLY A 74 17.41 9.63 -10.90
N MET A 75 16.79 10.26 -11.90
CA MET A 75 16.41 11.67 -11.86
C MET A 75 15.35 11.98 -10.79
N ALA A 76 14.30 11.16 -10.68
CA ALA A 76 13.25 11.34 -9.66
C ALA A 76 13.81 11.21 -8.24
N LYS A 77 14.69 10.22 -8.01
CA LYS A 77 15.34 10.00 -6.72
C LYS A 77 16.34 11.13 -6.41
N TRP A 78 17.09 11.62 -7.41
CA TRP A 78 18.01 12.75 -7.25
C TRP A 78 17.26 14.03 -6.86
N TYR A 79 16.17 14.38 -7.54
CA TYR A 79 15.36 15.56 -7.14
C TYR A 79 14.76 15.43 -5.74
N SER A 80 14.44 14.20 -5.32
CA SER A 80 13.91 13.93 -3.98
C SER A 80 14.95 14.18 -2.88
N THR A 81 16.24 13.99 -3.15
CA THR A 81 17.33 14.20 -2.19
C THR A 81 17.93 15.60 -2.24
N HIS A 82 17.73 16.36 -3.32
CA HIS A 82 18.27 17.71 -3.54
C HIS A 82 17.21 18.82 -3.37
N GLU A 83 16.29 18.65 -2.41
CA GLU A 83 15.28 19.64 -2.03
C GLU A 83 14.41 20.17 -3.20
N LYS A 84 14.18 19.35 -4.23
CA LYS A 84 13.33 19.68 -5.39
C LYS A 84 12.09 18.77 -5.46
N PRO A 85 11.23 18.76 -4.43
CA PRO A 85 10.12 17.80 -4.31
C PRO A 85 9.11 17.89 -5.47
N LEU A 86 8.82 19.10 -5.97
CA LEU A 86 7.89 19.27 -7.12
C LEU A 86 8.48 18.68 -8.41
N HIS A 87 9.79 18.78 -8.62
CA HIS A 87 10.46 18.17 -9.77
C HIS A 87 10.38 16.64 -9.67
N ALA A 88 10.67 16.08 -8.49
CA ALA A 88 10.54 14.65 -8.24
C ALA A 88 9.10 14.14 -8.51
N ILE A 89 8.08 14.88 -8.04
CA ILE A 89 6.66 14.56 -8.30
C ILE A 89 6.38 14.49 -9.81
N ALA A 90 6.85 15.47 -10.58
CA ALA A 90 6.63 15.50 -12.03
C ALA A 90 7.27 14.31 -12.76
N VAL A 91 8.48 13.88 -12.34
CA VAL A 91 9.15 12.72 -12.93
C VAL A 91 8.47 11.41 -12.52
N TYR A 92 8.11 11.24 -11.24
CA TYR A 92 7.37 10.06 -10.78
C TYR A 92 6.01 9.91 -11.48
N GLU A 93 5.28 11.01 -11.68
CA GLU A 93 4.01 10.95 -12.40
C GLU A 93 4.19 10.61 -13.90
N HIS A 94 5.31 11.00 -14.52
CA HIS A 94 5.64 10.54 -15.86
C HIS A 94 5.91 9.04 -15.91
N LEU A 95 6.72 8.51 -14.98
CA LEU A 95 6.98 7.08 -14.85
C LEU A 95 5.67 6.29 -14.72
N LEU A 96 4.75 6.74 -13.86
CA LEU A 96 3.44 6.11 -13.69
C LEU A 96 2.62 6.10 -14.98
N ARG A 97 2.61 7.18 -15.76
CA ARG A 97 1.89 7.21 -17.05
C ARG A 97 2.48 6.22 -18.05
N GLU A 98 3.80 6.10 -18.08
CA GLU A 98 4.47 5.16 -18.98
C GLU A 98 4.15 3.70 -18.60
N ILE A 99 4.04 3.38 -17.30
CA ILE A 99 3.53 2.07 -16.83
C ILE A 99 2.11 1.82 -17.34
N HIS A 100 1.20 2.77 -17.14
CA HIS A 100 -0.19 2.62 -17.61
C HIS A 100 -0.29 2.48 -19.13
N ARG A 101 0.61 3.11 -19.89
CA ARG A 101 0.63 3.05 -21.36
C ARG A 101 1.13 1.71 -21.90
N ARG A 102 2.19 1.14 -21.29
CA ARG A 102 2.80 -0.13 -21.72
C ARG A 102 2.08 -1.36 -21.15
N GLY A 103 1.31 -1.16 -20.07
CA GLY A 103 0.64 -2.24 -19.35
C GLY A 103 1.59 -2.96 -18.40
N LEU A 104 1.02 -3.47 -17.30
CA LEU A 104 1.77 -4.15 -16.23
C LEU A 104 2.53 -5.38 -16.71
N ASN A 105 1.95 -6.17 -17.63
CA ASN A 105 2.53 -7.44 -18.09
C ASN A 105 3.91 -7.30 -18.77
N GLU A 106 4.18 -6.16 -19.44
CA GLU A 106 5.49 -5.88 -20.02
C GLU A 106 6.47 -5.31 -18.97
N ALA A 107 5.95 -4.71 -17.89
CA ALA A 107 6.71 -4.11 -16.79
C ALA A 107 7.01 -5.08 -15.62
N GLU A 108 6.27 -6.19 -15.52
CA GLU A 108 6.38 -7.22 -14.47
C GLU A 108 7.78 -7.81 -14.34
N GLY A 109 8.55 -7.85 -15.42
CA GLY A 109 9.88 -8.47 -15.45
C GLY A 109 11.00 -7.63 -14.83
N GLU A 110 10.95 -6.31 -14.94
CA GLU A 110 12.14 -5.46 -14.70
C GLU A 110 11.92 -4.40 -13.60
N TYR A 111 10.72 -3.83 -13.46
CA TYR A 111 10.49 -2.67 -12.56
C TYR A 111 9.26 -2.75 -11.66
N CYS A 112 8.45 -3.82 -11.73
CA CYS A 112 7.33 -4.01 -10.79
C CYS A 112 7.77 -4.00 -9.31
N GLY A 113 9.00 -4.45 -9.02
CA GLY A 113 9.57 -4.37 -7.67
C GLY A 113 9.81 -2.93 -7.19
N GLU A 114 10.06 -1.99 -8.09
CA GLU A 114 10.32 -0.59 -7.77
C GLU A 114 9.06 0.29 -7.79
N LEU A 115 8.00 -0.16 -8.49
CA LEU A 115 6.74 0.56 -8.59
C LEU A 115 6.12 0.89 -7.21
N GLN A 116 6.21 -0.06 -6.27
CA GLN A 116 5.79 0.16 -4.89
C GLN A 116 6.53 1.34 -4.25
N GLU A 117 7.85 1.36 -4.34
CA GLU A 117 8.68 2.45 -3.82
C GLU A 117 8.28 3.79 -4.46
N TRP A 118 8.08 3.82 -5.77
CA TRP A 118 7.76 5.04 -6.51
C TRP A 118 6.40 5.62 -6.13
N LEU A 119 5.37 4.76 -6.03
CA LEU A 119 4.02 5.18 -5.63
C LEU A 119 4.00 5.70 -4.20
N GLN A 120 4.66 5.01 -3.26
CA GLN A 120 4.76 5.48 -1.88
C GLN A 120 5.50 6.81 -1.79
N ARG A 121 6.62 6.94 -2.50
CA ARG A 121 7.40 8.17 -2.49
C ARG A 121 6.64 9.34 -3.08
N LEU A 122 5.93 9.10 -4.19
CA LEU A 122 5.04 10.10 -4.79
C LEU A 122 3.92 10.51 -3.82
N PHE A 123 3.29 9.54 -3.14
CA PHE A 123 2.26 9.82 -2.13
C PHE A 123 2.79 10.74 -1.02
N HIS A 124 3.93 10.39 -0.42
CA HIS A 124 4.53 11.18 0.66
C HIS A 124 5.00 12.56 0.19
N LEU A 125 5.55 12.67 -1.02
CA LEU A 125 5.93 13.95 -1.61
C LEU A 125 4.69 14.85 -1.79
N CYS A 126 3.60 14.32 -2.37
CA CYS A 126 2.35 15.05 -2.51
C CYS A 126 1.78 15.50 -1.15
N GLN A 127 1.79 14.63 -0.15
CA GLN A 127 1.35 14.96 1.20
C GLN A 127 2.19 16.08 1.83
N ARG A 128 3.53 15.99 1.75
CA ARG A 128 4.45 17.01 2.30
C ARG A 128 4.31 18.37 1.62
N GLN A 129 4.02 18.38 0.32
CA GLN A 129 3.80 19.60 -0.46
C GLN A 129 2.37 20.15 -0.34
N GLY A 130 1.48 19.50 0.44
CA GLY A 130 0.10 19.94 0.59
C GLY A 130 -0.77 19.73 -0.66
N LEU A 131 -0.34 18.88 -1.58
CA LEU A 131 -1.08 18.53 -2.81
C LEU A 131 -2.14 17.45 -2.50
N THR A 132 -3.14 17.80 -1.68
CA THR A 132 -4.14 16.87 -1.12
C THR A 132 -4.83 16.02 -2.18
N GLU A 133 -5.46 16.64 -3.20
CA GLU A 133 -6.19 15.91 -4.25
C GLU A 133 -5.29 14.91 -5.00
N ARG A 134 -4.01 15.25 -5.19
CA ARG A 134 -3.05 14.34 -5.81
C ARG A 134 -2.66 13.20 -4.89
N ALA A 135 -2.39 13.49 -3.62
CA ALA A 135 -2.13 12.44 -2.64
C ALA A 135 -3.30 11.45 -2.57
N LEU A 136 -4.54 11.94 -2.62
CA LEU A 136 -5.74 11.09 -2.70
C LEU A 136 -5.80 10.28 -4.00
N HIS A 137 -5.49 10.88 -5.15
CA HIS A 137 -5.43 10.16 -6.42
C HIS A 137 -4.38 9.03 -6.40
N VAL A 138 -3.18 9.32 -5.90
CA VAL A 138 -2.09 8.34 -5.76
C VAL A 138 -2.49 7.24 -4.78
N ALA A 139 -3.18 7.58 -3.68
CA ALA A 139 -3.71 6.59 -2.76
C ALA A 139 -4.71 5.63 -3.44
N GLY A 140 -5.54 6.15 -4.36
CA GLY A 140 -6.41 5.33 -5.20
C GLY A 140 -5.61 4.33 -6.05
N LEU A 141 -4.58 4.80 -6.76
CA LEU A 141 -3.71 3.95 -7.57
C LEU A 141 -3.03 2.86 -6.74
N ILE A 142 -2.54 3.20 -5.54
CA ILE A 142 -1.94 2.22 -4.61
C ILE A 142 -2.96 1.13 -4.24
N GLY A 143 -4.23 1.49 -4.06
CA GLY A 143 -5.32 0.53 -3.85
C GLY A 143 -5.49 -0.42 -5.03
N ASP A 144 -5.56 0.11 -6.25
CA ASP A 144 -5.71 -0.70 -7.47
C ASP A 144 -4.55 -1.72 -7.60
N PHE A 145 -3.30 -1.27 -7.42
CA PHE A 145 -2.11 -2.14 -7.50
C PHE A 145 -1.97 -3.10 -6.30
N GLN A 146 -2.59 -2.80 -5.15
CA GLN A 146 -2.66 -3.72 -4.01
C GLN A 146 -3.57 -4.92 -4.32
N GLU A 147 -4.71 -4.70 -4.99
CA GLU A 147 -5.61 -5.78 -5.43
C GLU A 147 -4.94 -6.74 -6.43
N GLU A 148 -4.03 -6.20 -7.24
CA GLU A 148 -3.20 -6.94 -8.18
C GLU A 148 -2.05 -7.70 -7.50
N GLY A 149 -1.74 -7.37 -6.24
CA GLY A 149 -0.65 -7.97 -5.45
C GLY A 149 0.72 -7.40 -5.75
N VAL A 150 0.79 -6.21 -6.36
CA VAL A 150 2.01 -5.45 -6.65
C VAL A 150 2.43 -4.63 -5.43
N ILE A 151 1.47 -4.09 -4.69
CA ILE A 151 1.71 -3.35 -3.43
C ILE A 151 1.50 -4.24 -2.22
N ASP A 152 2.45 -4.21 -1.30
CA ASP A 152 2.35 -4.88 -0.01
C ASP A 152 1.25 -4.28 0.88
N HIS A 153 0.64 -5.13 1.71
CA HIS A 153 -0.50 -4.74 2.54
C HIS A 153 -0.15 -3.68 3.58
N ALA A 154 1.04 -3.74 4.16
CA ALA A 154 1.50 -2.77 5.16
C ALA A 154 1.61 -1.37 4.55
N ASP A 155 2.13 -1.28 3.33
CA ASP A 155 2.32 -0.03 2.60
C ASP A 155 1.00 0.60 2.19
N TYR A 156 0.06 -0.21 1.71
CA TYR A 156 -1.30 0.25 1.45
C TYR A 156 -2.02 0.71 2.74
N ALA A 157 -1.83 0.01 3.85
CA ALA A 157 -2.42 0.39 5.15
C ALA A 157 -1.96 1.78 5.60
N GLU A 158 -0.67 2.09 5.45
CA GLU A 158 -0.09 3.39 5.80
C GLU A 158 -0.67 4.55 4.95
N VAL A 159 -0.92 4.29 3.68
CA VAL A 159 -1.52 5.27 2.76
C VAL A 159 -2.97 5.56 3.16
N ILE A 160 -3.77 4.52 3.40
CA ILE A 160 -5.16 4.65 3.84
C ILE A 160 -5.25 5.36 5.18
N ALA A 161 -4.36 5.01 6.11
CA ALA A 161 -4.25 5.66 7.42
C ALA A 161 -4.10 7.19 7.33
N SER A 162 -3.46 7.65 6.26
CA SER A 162 -3.12 9.05 6.04
C SER A 162 -4.26 9.84 5.37
N ILE A 163 -5.21 9.18 4.69
CA ILE A 163 -6.32 9.83 3.98
C ILE A 163 -7.17 10.77 4.87
N PRO A 164 -7.56 10.39 6.10
CA PRO A 164 -8.35 11.29 6.94
C PRO A 164 -7.60 12.56 7.33
N THR A 165 -6.29 12.46 7.56
CA THR A 165 -5.44 13.64 7.85
C THR A 165 -5.33 14.58 6.65
N LEU A 166 -5.32 14.02 5.43
CA LEU A 166 -5.35 14.77 4.18
C LEU A 166 -6.69 15.50 3.99
N ARG A 167 -7.80 14.84 4.33
CA ARG A 167 -9.16 15.39 4.19
C ARG A 167 -9.52 16.43 5.24
N ARG A 168 -8.93 16.39 6.45
CA ARG A 168 -9.18 17.37 7.53
C ARG A 168 -7.90 17.70 8.28
N ARG A 169 -7.26 18.83 7.90
CA ARG A 169 -6.05 19.35 8.56
C ARG A 169 -6.25 19.58 10.07
N GLU A 170 -7.47 19.95 10.47
CA GLU A 170 -7.87 20.17 11.86
C GLU A 170 -8.02 18.86 12.67
N ALA A 171 -8.17 17.71 12.01
CA ALA A 171 -8.31 16.42 12.69
C ALA A 171 -6.95 15.81 13.08
N ARG A 172 -5.82 16.43 12.71
CA ARG A 172 -4.49 15.85 12.91
C ARG A 172 -4.15 15.66 14.39
N GLU A 173 -4.28 16.69 15.21
CA GLU A 173 -4.01 16.62 16.66
C GLU A 173 -4.94 15.60 17.34
N TYR A 174 -6.18 15.53 16.86
CA TYR A 174 -7.16 14.56 17.35
C TYR A 174 -6.74 13.12 16.99
N ILE A 175 -6.32 12.86 15.75
CA ILE A 175 -5.82 11.56 15.28
C ILE A 175 -4.58 11.14 16.07
N GLU A 176 -3.65 12.06 16.32
CA GLU A 176 -2.45 11.78 17.11
C GLU A 176 -2.80 11.44 18.57
N LYS A 177 -3.79 12.12 19.16
CA LYS A 177 -4.30 11.79 20.50
C LYS A 177 -4.95 10.41 20.55
N GLU A 178 -5.85 10.09 19.63
CA GLU A 178 -6.48 8.76 19.54
C GLU A 178 -5.45 7.66 19.34
N ARG A 179 -4.38 7.93 18.57
CA ARG A 179 -3.28 6.96 18.37
C ARG A 179 -2.58 6.66 19.68
N ALA A 180 -2.22 7.69 20.45
CA ALA A 180 -1.60 7.50 21.75
C ALA A 180 -2.52 6.74 22.73
N GLU A 181 -3.82 6.99 22.68
CA GLU A 181 -4.81 6.30 23.50
C GLU A 181 -4.98 4.82 23.10
N ALA A 182 -5.07 4.53 21.80
CA ALA A 182 -5.12 3.16 21.27
C ALA A 182 -3.84 2.38 21.61
N ASP A 183 -2.67 2.98 21.43
CA ASP A 183 -1.37 2.39 21.80
C ASP A 183 -1.34 2.03 23.29
N ARG A 184 -1.83 2.93 24.15
CA ARG A 184 -1.90 2.69 25.59
C ARG A 184 -2.86 1.55 25.92
N HIS A 185 -4.10 1.59 25.41
CA HIS A 185 -5.11 0.56 25.63
C HIS A 185 -4.59 -0.84 25.26
N TYR A 186 -3.94 -0.97 24.10
CA TYR A 186 -3.37 -2.25 23.66
C TYR A 186 -2.21 -2.73 24.52
N ARG A 187 -1.35 -1.83 25.00
CA ARG A 187 -0.27 -2.18 25.92
C ARG A 187 -0.76 -2.56 27.31
N GLU A 188 -1.87 -1.99 27.77
CA GLU A 188 -2.41 -2.24 29.11
C GLU A 188 -3.27 -3.52 29.13
N ASP A 189 -4.21 -3.67 28.18
CA ASP A 189 -5.22 -4.73 28.22
C ASP A 189 -4.80 -5.98 27.42
N PHE A 190 -3.87 -5.83 26.48
CA PHE A 190 -3.47 -6.90 25.55
C PHE A 190 -1.94 -7.06 25.42
N ALA A 191 -1.17 -6.66 26.44
CA ALA A 191 0.31 -6.65 26.44
C ALA A 191 0.94 -7.93 25.85
N ASP A 192 0.47 -9.09 26.33
CA ASP A 192 0.99 -10.41 25.94
C ASP A 192 0.72 -10.75 24.48
N LEU A 193 -0.40 -10.27 23.92
CA LEU A 193 -0.69 -10.42 22.50
C LEU A 193 0.17 -9.47 21.69
N ILE A 194 0.17 -8.19 22.04
CA ILE A 194 0.86 -7.13 21.30
C ILE A 194 2.34 -7.43 21.18
N THR A 195 3.00 -7.88 22.25
CA THR A 195 4.42 -8.27 22.21
C THR A 195 4.72 -9.38 21.20
N LYS A 196 3.74 -10.23 20.89
CA LYS A 196 3.86 -11.34 19.95
C LYS A 196 3.41 -11.00 18.53
N LEU A 197 2.67 -9.92 18.29
CA LEU A 197 2.23 -9.55 16.93
C LEU A 197 3.41 -9.13 16.04
N HIS A 198 3.27 -9.31 14.73
CA HIS A 198 4.17 -8.70 13.76
C HIS A 198 4.09 -7.17 13.81
N ASP A 199 5.18 -6.46 13.50
CA ASP A 199 5.22 -5.00 13.61
C ASP A 199 4.22 -4.32 12.64
N ASP A 200 4.04 -4.87 11.45
CA ASP A 200 3.03 -4.40 10.50
C ASP A 200 1.61 -4.59 11.03
N THR A 201 1.36 -5.70 11.70
CA THR A 201 0.07 -5.97 12.33
C THR A 201 -0.19 -5.00 13.47
N LYS A 202 0.80 -4.72 14.33
CA LYS A 202 0.67 -3.71 15.40
C LYS A 202 0.28 -2.35 14.81
N ARG A 203 0.97 -1.93 13.75
CA ARG A 203 0.67 -0.66 13.04
C ARG A 203 -0.76 -0.64 12.51
N CYS A 204 -1.19 -1.68 11.80
CA CYS A 204 -2.55 -1.79 11.27
C CYS A 204 -3.62 -1.81 12.38
N LEU A 205 -3.37 -2.52 13.48
CA LEU A 205 -4.30 -2.65 14.61
C LEU A 205 -4.55 -1.31 15.31
N VAL A 206 -3.47 -0.62 15.68
CA VAL A 206 -3.54 0.71 16.29
C VAL A 206 -4.26 1.68 15.37
N GLN A 207 -3.92 1.64 14.07
CA GLN A 207 -4.59 2.46 13.09
C GLN A 207 -6.08 2.13 12.97
N ALA A 208 -6.47 0.87 13.03
CA ALA A 208 -7.86 0.46 12.97
C ALA A 208 -8.67 1.02 14.15
N GLU A 209 -8.12 1.05 15.36
CA GLU A 209 -8.76 1.68 16.51
C GLU A 209 -8.90 3.20 16.34
N VAL A 210 -7.84 3.88 15.90
CA VAL A 210 -7.90 5.33 15.62
C VAL A 210 -8.99 5.66 14.60
N MET A 211 -9.05 4.89 13.52
CA MET A 211 -10.08 5.05 12.49
C MET A 211 -11.47 4.68 13.00
N SER A 212 -11.56 3.84 14.03
CA SER A 212 -12.80 3.45 14.71
C SER A 212 -13.27 4.46 15.75
N ALA A 213 -12.52 5.55 16.01
CA ALA A 213 -12.97 6.64 16.85
C ALA A 213 -14.21 7.34 16.23
N VAL A 214 -15.22 7.67 17.05
CA VAL A 214 -16.50 8.25 16.57
C VAL A 214 -16.26 9.51 15.73
N SER A 215 -15.41 10.38 16.23
CA SER A 215 -14.91 11.62 15.62
C SER A 215 -14.24 11.43 14.26
N ILE A 216 -13.58 10.30 14.02
CA ILE A 216 -12.85 9.99 12.79
C ILE A 216 -13.71 9.25 11.77
N ARG A 217 -14.62 8.38 12.23
CA ARG A 217 -15.51 7.59 11.36
C ARG A 217 -16.41 8.42 10.45
N HIS A 218 -16.69 9.68 10.80
CA HIS A 218 -17.44 10.60 9.96
C HIS A 218 -16.60 11.27 8.86
N ILE A 219 -15.27 11.17 8.92
CA ILE A 219 -14.33 11.71 7.94
C ILE A 219 -14.11 10.71 6.80
N ASP A 220 -13.87 9.46 7.16
CA ASP A 220 -13.66 8.38 6.20
C ASP A 220 -14.26 7.06 6.71
N PRO A 221 -15.55 6.79 6.42
CA PRO A 221 -16.23 5.62 6.95
C PRO A 221 -15.68 4.28 6.43
N SER A 222 -14.91 4.29 5.34
CA SER A 222 -14.28 3.09 4.75
C SER A 222 -12.96 2.73 5.43
N ALA A 223 -12.28 3.68 6.10
CA ALA A 223 -10.93 3.49 6.63
C ALA A 223 -10.89 2.47 7.78
N ALA A 224 -11.82 2.54 8.74
CA ALA A 224 -11.84 1.61 9.87
C ALA A 224 -12.04 0.15 9.43
N PRO A 225 -13.08 -0.20 8.64
CA PRO A 225 -13.23 -1.57 8.14
C PRO A 225 -12.00 -2.09 7.40
N LEU A 226 -11.36 -1.22 6.62
CA LEU A 226 -10.17 -1.53 5.88
C LEU A 226 -8.98 -1.84 6.80
N CYS A 227 -8.65 -0.94 7.73
CA CYS A 227 -7.54 -1.13 8.66
C CYS A 227 -7.71 -2.40 9.51
N TRP A 228 -8.94 -2.72 9.91
CA TRP A 228 -9.24 -3.99 10.60
C TRP A 228 -8.97 -5.21 9.72
N SER A 229 -9.40 -5.17 8.46
CA SER A 229 -9.13 -6.24 7.49
C SER A 229 -7.62 -6.42 7.27
N LEU A 230 -6.89 -5.31 7.10
CA LEU A 230 -5.44 -5.31 6.87
C LEU A 230 -4.66 -5.84 8.09
N ALA A 231 -5.12 -5.59 9.31
CA ALA A 231 -4.50 -6.14 10.51
C ALA A 231 -4.58 -7.68 10.52
N ILE A 232 -5.73 -8.24 10.12
CA ILE A 232 -5.93 -9.70 10.00
C ILE A 232 -5.08 -10.28 8.87
N GLU A 233 -5.10 -9.65 7.71
CA GLU A 233 -4.33 -10.07 6.54
C GLU A 233 -2.83 -10.08 6.84
N SER A 234 -2.32 -9.02 7.47
CA SER A 234 -0.91 -8.90 7.85
C SER A 234 -0.49 -10.02 8.81
N GLU A 235 -1.23 -10.24 9.91
CA GLU A 235 -0.80 -11.24 10.89
C GLU A 235 -0.90 -12.64 10.31
N PHE A 236 -1.97 -12.94 9.57
CA PHE A 236 -2.10 -14.22 8.89
C PHE A 236 -0.98 -14.42 7.85
N HIS A 237 -0.65 -13.37 7.10
CA HIS A 237 0.41 -13.41 6.11
C HIS A 237 1.73 -13.82 6.75
N HIS A 238 2.20 -13.10 7.76
CA HIS A 238 3.50 -13.35 8.38
C HIS A 238 3.53 -14.60 9.26
N ARG A 239 2.44 -14.91 9.99
CA ARG A 239 2.42 -16.05 10.93
C ARG A 239 2.11 -17.38 10.28
N VAL A 240 1.35 -17.36 9.18
CA VAL A 240 0.78 -18.57 8.63
C VAL A 240 1.18 -18.73 7.17
N TYR A 241 0.86 -17.74 6.33
CA TYR A 241 0.98 -17.91 4.89
C TYR A 241 2.42 -17.90 4.39
N GLU A 242 3.20 -16.85 4.69
CA GLU A 242 4.56 -16.66 4.21
C GLU A 242 5.47 -17.83 4.61
N VAL A 243 5.48 -18.16 5.91
CA VAL A 243 6.32 -19.21 6.49
C VAL A 243 5.96 -20.62 5.99
N ARG A 244 4.68 -20.87 5.67
CA ARG A 244 4.17 -22.20 5.33
C ARG A 244 3.63 -22.31 3.90
N LYS A 245 3.90 -21.31 3.05
CA LYS A 245 3.35 -21.19 1.69
C LYS A 245 3.49 -22.49 0.90
N HIS A 246 4.73 -22.97 0.75
CA HIS A 246 5.03 -24.21 0.01
C HIS A 246 4.33 -25.46 0.57
N ARG A 247 4.11 -25.51 1.90
CA ARG A 247 3.43 -26.64 2.55
C ARG A 247 1.92 -26.58 2.35
N LEU A 248 1.32 -25.40 2.53
CA LEU A 248 -0.08 -25.16 2.19
C LEU A 248 -0.33 -25.52 0.72
N ASP A 249 0.60 -25.21 -0.17
CA ASP A 249 0.49 -25.47 -1.60
C ASP A 249 0.56 -26.93 -1.95
N GLY A 250 1.51 -27.65 -1.36
CA GLY A 250 1.62 -29.08 -1.56
C GLY A 250 0.38 -29.85 -1.09
N ILE A 251 -0.35 -29.33 -0.10
CA ILE A 251 -1.53 -30.00 0.48
C ILE A 251 -2.82 -29.58 -0.22
N LEU A 252 -3.02 -28.28 -0.46
CA LEU A 252 -4.27 -27.72 -0.97
C LEU A 252 -4.31 -27.68 -2.51
N GLY A 253 -3.16 -27.55 -3.18
CA GLY A 253 -3.02 -27.54 -4.64
C GLY A 253 -2.77 -26.14 -5.23
N GLU A 254 -1.91 -26.04 -6.26
CA GLU A 254 -1.48 -24.77 -6.87
C GLU A 254 -2.54 -24.09 -7.77
N THR A 255 -3.54 -24.82 -8.24
CA THR A 255 -4.43 -24.46 -9.36
C THR A 255 -5.42 -23.32 -9.11
N ARG A 256 -5.45 -22.72 -7.92
CA ARG A 256 -6.43 -21.69 -7.54
C ARG A 256 -5.79 -20.36 -7.15
N ARG A 257 -4.54 -20.15 -7.54
CA ARG A 257 -3.78 -18.93 -7.22
C ARG A 257 -3.69 -17.95 -8.38
N PRO A 258 -3.59 -16.65 -8.10
CA PRO A 258 -2.83 -15.74 -8.95
C PRO A 258 -1.33 -16.06 -8.82
N LYS A 259 -0.66 -16.30 -9.96
CA LYS A 259 0.78 -16.59 -10.01
C LYS A 259 1.58 -15.42 -9.40
N GLY A 260 2.62 -15.71 -8.63
CA GLY A 260 3.62 -14.72 -8.21
C GLY A 260 3.26 -13.74 -7.09
N ARG A 261 2.01 -13.71 -6.58
CA ARG A 261 1.62 -12.69 -5.58
C ARG A 261 2.36 -12.84 -4.25
N ARG A 262 2.83 -11.69 -3.73
CA ARG A 262 3.54 -11.56 -2.46
C ARG A 262 2.63 -11.64 -1.24
N THR A 263 1.33 -11.38 -1.41
CA THR A 263 0.43 -11.14 -0.28
C THR A 263 -0.74 -12.13 -0.17
N CYS A 264 -1.30 -12.34 1.03
CA CYS A 264 -2.49 -13.17 1.26
C CYS A 264 -3.63 -12.35 1.88
N GLY A 265 -4.55 -11.87 1.03
CA GLY A 265 -5.73 -11.12 1.48
C GLY A 265 -6.85 -12.00 2.07
N ILE A 266 -7.86 -11.38 2.68
CA ILE A 266 -9.00 -12.04 3.34
C ILE A 266 -9.71 -13.02 2.40
N GLY A 267 -9.88 -12.65 1.13
CA GLY A 267 -10.49 -13.53 0.13
C GLY A 267 -9.74 -14.85 -0.04
N GLN A 268 -8.40 -14.80 -0.06
CA GLN A 268 -7.56 -15.99 -0.14
C GLN A 268 -7.61 -16.78 1.16
N MET A 269 -7.56 -16.12 2.31
CA MET A 269 -7.70 -16.77 3.62
C MET A 269 -9.00 -17.57 3.71
N LEU A 270 -10.11 -16.96 3.29
CA LEU A 270 -11.43 -17.59 3.25
C LEU A 270 -11.44 -18.83 2.36
N VAL A 271 -10.82 -18.77 1.18
CA VAL A 271 -10.70 -19.93 0.28
C VAL A 271 -9.91 -21.05 0.97
N LEU A 272 -8.75 -20.75 1.54
CA LEU A 272 -7.91 -21.74 2.23
C LEU A 272 -8.64 -22.40 3.42
N VAL A 273 -9.36 -21.60 4.21
CA VAL A 273 -10.16 -22.10 5.34
C VAL A 273 -11.32 -22.97 4.85
N LYS A 274 -12.10 -22.51 3.86
CA LYS A 274 -13.22 -23.29 3.30
C LYS A 274 -12.74 -24.62 2.72
N GLU A 275 -11.66 -24.61 1.94
CA GLU A 275 -11.09 -25.82 1.35
C GLU A 275 -10.65 -26.80 2.43
N THR A 276 -9.92 -26.32 3.44
CA THR A 276 -9.50 -27.15 4.57
C THR A 276 -10.71 -27.74 5.29
N CYS A 277 -11.74 -26.94 5.59
CA CYS A 277 -12.94 -27.43 6.28
C CYS A 277 -13.76 -28.42 5.45
N SER A 278 -13.76 -28.27 4.12
CA SER A 278 -14.54 -29.11 3.20
C SER A 278 -13.90 -30.47 2.88
N ASP A 279 -12.59 -30.62 3.11
CA ASP A 279 -11.84 -31.82 2.73
C ASP A 279 -11.38 -32.60 3.97
N PRO A 280 -12.03 -33.75 4.28
CA PRO A 280 -11.71 -34.54 5.47
C PRO A 280 -10.33 -35.22 5.42
N ILE A 281 -9.71 -35.29 4.23
CA ILE A 281 -8.36 -35.86 4.05
C ILE A 281 -7.30 -34.77 4.23
N LYS A 282 -7.53 -33.59 3.65
CA LYS A 282 -6.59 -32.47 3.75
C LYS A 282 -6.58 -31.83 5.13
N ARG A 283 -7.73 -31.76 5.83
CA ARG A 283 -7.81 -31.11 7.15
C ARG A 283 -6.80 -31.64 8.17
N PRO A 284 -6.71 -32.96 8.45
CA PRO A 284 -5.71 -33.47 9.39
C PRO A 284 -4.27 -33.19 8.95
N LEU A 285 -4.01 -33.16 7.64
CA LEU A 285 -2.68 -32.85 7.10
C LEU A 285 -2.30 -31.39 7.36
N VAL A 286 -3.20 -30.44 7.06
CA VAL A 286 -2.95 -29.02 7.32
C VAL A 286 -2.80 -28.76 8.82
N GLU A 287 -3.68 -29.31 9.66
CA GLU A 287 -3.60 -29.15 11.12
C GLU A 287 -2.32 -29.73 11.73
N ARG A 288 -1.75 -30.79 11.12
CA ARG A 288 -0.48 -31.39 11.57
C ARG A 288 0.73 -30.54 11.16
N GLU A 289 0.75 -30.05 9.93
CA GLU A 289 1.90 -29.31 9.39
C GLU A 289 1.91 -27.83 9.82
N ILE A 290 0.76 -27.31 10.25
CA ILE A 290 0.57 -25.89 10.61
C ILE A 290 -0.17 -25.81 11.96
N PRO A 291 0.56 -25.79 13.08
CA PRO A 291 -0.04 -25.82 14.42
C PRO A 291 -1.02 -24.67 14.71
N ALA A 292 -0.74 -23.47 14.17
CA ALA A 292 -1.63 -22.31 14.26
C ALA A 292 -2.98 -22.55 13.57
N TRP A 293 -3.03 -23.43 12.57
CA TRP A 293 -4.22 -23.69 11.77
C TRP A 293 -5.32 -24.39 12.57
N ARG A 294 -4.96 -25.34 13.44
CA ARG A 294 -5.94 -25.99 14.33
C ARG A 294 -6.63 -24.97 15.24
N LYS A 295 -5.85 -24.08 15.85
CA LYS A 295 -6.37 -23.03 16.73
C LYS A 295 -7.24 -22.05 15.95
N LEU A 296 -6.82 -21.67 14.75
CA LEU A 296 -7.59 -20.82 13.84
C LEU A 296 -8.95 -21.44 13.48
N LEU A 297 -8.97 -22.73 13.13
CA LEU A 297 -10.22 -23.45 12.80
C LEU A 297 -11.13 -23.68 14.02
N ALA A 298 -10.60 -23.54 15.24
CA ALA A 298 -11.38 -23.60 16.48
C ALA A 298 -12.03 -22.26 16.84
N VAL A 299 -11.71 -21.16 16.14
CA VAL A 299 -12.39 -19.87 16.30
C VAL A 299 -13.86 -20.04 15.84
N PRO A 300 -14.85 -19.73 16.70
CA PRO A 300 -16.26 -19.84 16.34
C PRO A 300 -16.59 -19.05 15.07
N ASP A 301 -17.38 -19.67 14.19
CA ASP A 301 -17.91 -19.05 12.97
C ASP A 301 -16.85 -18.37 12.09
N ILE A 302 -15.63 -18.92 12.07
CA ILE A 302 -14.48 -18.37 11.33
C ILE A 302 -14.79 -18.13 9.85
N VAL A 303 -15.54 -19.05 9.22
CA VAL A 303 -15.93 -18.93 7.81
C VAL A 303 -16.93 -17.78 7.62
N GLU A 304 -17.95 -17.69 8.47
CA GLU A 304 -18.95 -16.62 8.41
C GLU A 304 -18.30 -15.27 8.65
N THR A 305 -17.44 -15.17 9.66
CA THR A 305 -16.76 -13.92 10.00
C THR A 305 -15.81 -13.46 8.88
N LEU A 306 -15.02 -14.37 8.31
CA LEU A 306 -14.18 -14.03 7.15
C LEU A 306 -15.01 -13.65 5.91
N ASN A 307 -16.19 -14.26 5.69
CA ASN A 307 -17.10 -13.83 4.62
C ASN A 307 -17.60 -12.40 4.88
N VAL A 308 -18.01 -12.07 6.10
CA VAL A 308 -18.48 -10.73 6.48
C VAL A 308 -17.36 -9.72 6.24
N ILE A 309 -16.15 -9.97 6.74
CA ILE A 309 -15.00 -9.08 6.55
C ILE A 309 -14.68 -8.92 5.07
N LYS A 310 -14.71 -10.01 4.29
CA LYS A 310 -14.53 -9.95 2.83
C LYS A 310 -15.60 -9.08 2.18
N GLU A 311 -16.87 -9.24 2.53
CA GLU A 311 -17.96 -8.44 1.97
C GLU A 311 -17.73 -6.95 2.26
N HIS A 312 -17.39 -6.60 3.50
CA HIS A 312 -17.06 -5.24 3.87
C HIS A 312 -15.81 -4.75 3.11
N ARG A 313 -14.75 -5.55 3.01
CA ARG A 313 -13.50 -5.24 2.31
C ARG A 313 -13.66 -5.02 0.80
N ASP A 314 -14.58 -5.74 0.17
CA ASP A 314 -14.88 -5.59 -1.26
C ASP A 314 -15.79 -4.36 -1.50
N GLN A 315 -16.64 -4.00 -0.55
CA GLN A 315 -17.63 -2.92 -0.70
C GLN A 315 -17.15 -1.55 -0.20
N ILE A 316 -16.09 -1.48 0.60
CA ILE A 316 -15.60 -0.23 1.22
C ILE A 316 -15.20 0.86 0.22
N ALA A 317 -14.77 0.50 -0.99
CA ALA A 317 -14.49 1.48 -2.05
C ALA A 317 -15.77 2.16 -2.58
N HIS A 318 -16.94 1.60 -2.30
CA HIS A 318 -18.25 2.04 -2.79
C HIS A 318 -19.14 2.64 -1.68
N VAL A 319 -18.55 3.02 -0.54
CA VAL A 319 -19.30 3.67 0.55
C VAL A 319 -19.94 4.96 0.03
N THR A 320 -21.25 5.04 0.13
CA THR A 320 -22.04 6.23 -0.26
C THR A 320 -23.10 6.53 0.79
N GLU A 321 -23.66 7.74 0.79
CA GLU A 321 -24.72 8.12 1.74
C GLU A 321 -26.03 7.35 1.52
N ARG A 322 -26.31 6.91 0.28
CA ARG A 322 -27.61 6.30 -0.10
C ARG A 322 -27.51 5.05 -0.99
N GLY A 323 -26.32 4.45 -1.15
CA GLY A 323 -26.11 3.24 -1.97
C GLY A 323 -26.25 1.91 -1.20
N MET A 324 -25.87 0.81 -1.85
CA MET A 324 -25.97 -0.55 -1.27
C MET A 324 -25.07 -0.78 -0.04
N TYR A 325 -24.00 0.01 0.08
CA TYR A 325 -23.09 -0.01 1.22
C TYR A 325 -22.99 1.40 1.80
N THR A 326 -23.56 1.57 2.99
CA THR A 326 -23.78 2.87 3.64
C THR A 326 -22.83 3.09 4.82
N GLN A 327 -22.66 4.35 5.22
CA GLN A 327 -21.93 4.71 6.45
C GLN A 327 -22.51 4.00 7.69
N ALA A 328 -23.82 3.79 7.75
CA ALA A 328 -24.47 3.05 8.83
C ALA A 328 -24.02 1.58 8.87
N ARG A 329 -23.92 0.93 7.70
CA ARG A 329 -23.37 -0.43 7.58
C ARG A 329 -21.90 -0.51 8.00
N CYS A 330 -21.07 0.45 7.59
CA CYS A 330 -19.67 0.53 8.08
C CYS A 330 -19.60 0.68 9.60
N SER A 331 -20.42 1.57 10.15
CA SER A 331 -20.40 1.87 11.59
C SER A 331 -20.85 0.66 12.41
N GLU A 332 -21.86 -0.06 11.93
CA GLU A 332 -22.33 -1.31 12.53
C GLU A 332 -21.27 -2.42 12.48
N PHE A 333 -20.56 -2.55 11.37
CA PHE A 333 -19.44 -3.50 11.25
C PHE A 333 -18.33 -3.20 12.27
N VAL A 334 -17.88 -1.95 12.34
CA VAL A 334 -16.86 -1.52 13.31
C VAL A 334 -17.32 -1.76 14.74
N ARG A 335 -18.60 -1.47 15.04
CA ARG A 335 -19.19 -1.75 16.36
C ARG A 335 -19.13 -3.25 16.69
N ARG A 336 -19.57 -4.12 15.76
CA ARG A 336 -19.54 -5.58 15.93
C ARG A 336 -18.13 -6.12 16.14
N ILE A 337 -17.14 -5.63 15.39
CA ILE A 337 -15.74 -6.01 15.59
C ILE A 337 -15.29 -5.70 17.02
N ARG A 338 -15.55 -4.49 17.50
CA ARG A 338 -15.10 -4.03 18.83
C ARG A 338 -15.82 -4.78 19.95
N GLU A 339 -17.12 -5.02 19.82
CA GLU A 339 -17.91 -5.72 20.84
C GLU A 339 -17.64 -7.22 20.90
N SER A 340 -17.38 -7.86 19.74
CA SER A 340 -17.15 -9.31 19.68
C SER A 340 -15.75 -9.71 20.17
N GLY A 341 -14.79 -8.79 20.13
CA GLY A 341 -13.37 -9.09 20.37
C GLY A 341 -12.80 -10.10 19.37
N TRP A 342 -13.51 -10.37 18.26
CA TRP A 342 -13.18 -11.48 17.37
C TRP A 342 -11.79 -11.31 16.73
N ILE A 343 -11.41 -10.09 16.36
CA ILE A 343 -10.09 -9.84 15.75
C ILE A 343 -8.96 -10.17 16.73
N ILE A 344 -9.15 -9.82 18.00
CA ILE A 344 -8.19 -10.15 19.06
C ILE A 344 -8.13 -11.66 19.26
N ASN A 345 -9.28 -12.35 19.31
CA ASN A 345 -9.34 -13.81 19.41
C ASN A 345 -8.68 -14.51 18.21
N PHE A 346 -8.91 -13.99 17.00
CA PHE A 346 -8.27 -14.47 15.77
C PHE A 346 -6.74 -14.33 15.87
N MET A 347 -6.25 -13.15 16.24
CA MET A 347 -4.82 -12.88 16.37
C MET A 347 -4.18 -13.75 17.45
N GLN A 348 -4.84 -13.95 18.59
CA GLN A 348 -4.41 -14.86 19.64
C GLN A 348 -4.32 -16.31 19.15
N ALA A 349 -5.31 -16.77 18.37
CA ALA A 349 -5.36 -18.14 17.88
C ALA A 349 -4.18 -18.48 16.95
N ILE A 350 -3.69 -17.52 16.17
CA ILE A 350 -2.59 -17.73 15.23
C ILE A 350 -1.20 -17.50 15.84
N GLN A 351 -1.12 -17.12 17.12
CA GLN A 351 0.17 -17.01 17.81
C GLN A 351 0.84 -18.39 18.00
N PRO A 352 2.18 -18.46 17.89
CA PRO A 352 2.92 -19.68 18.20
C PRO A 352 2.64 -20.13 19.64
N ALA A 353 2.62 -21.45 19.86
CA ALA A 353 2.54 -21.98 21.21
C ALA A 353 3.81 -21.57 21.99
N SER A 354 3.63 -20.98 23.17
CA SER A 354 4.71 -20.62 24.09
C SER A 354 5.52 -21.84 24.52
#